data_AF-A0A521KBA2-F1
#
_entry.id   AF-A0A521KBA2-F1
#
_cell.length_a   1.000
_cell.length_b   1.000
_cell.length_c   1.000
_cell.angle_alpha   90.00
_cell.angle_beta   90.00
_cell.angle_gamma   90.00
#
_symmetry.space_group_name_H-M   'P 1'
#
loop_
_entity.id
_entity.type
_entity.pdbx_description
1 polymer ?
#
loop_
_entity_poly.entity_id
_entity_poly.type
_entity_poly.pdbx_seq_one_letter_code
_entity_poly.pdbx_strand_id
1 'polypeptide(L)'
;MRATLVIAVATWLALAACGAPAPRSTPPAREVERDVEIDSEREAHAPSSAAPVAPPLPAQPTPTPPPRRARVLPTLPVSVELEHVDSAHRSIERLDLDEYVTGVLRGELVVWDAPSALLEAQAIASRSYALAVLELRAQQGRSGPLPNSTAAQAYRGAPAGKLSPAAHKVEARVRAAVAATRGRVLVADGCVLDARFHACCGGATAAFADVFAAQEDLGAMPSVACAGCAGEPAWKATLERAELARVWNVLGLAPKDWTLAPARRDARGRWLEVELGSKGKSRRMPFEELRARIGAARIPSSRIYNEWPDAGAVIDAKLVLEGRGRGHGVGLCQAGARHEAERGATSAEILARYFPGAKLVTLR
;
A
#
# COMPACT_ATOMS: atom_id res chain seq x y z
N MET A 1 36.57 -7.78 -32.54
CA MET A 1 36.21 -6.43 -32.04
C MET A 1 34.70 -6.26 -32.20
N ARG A 2 34.08 -5.53 -31.27
CA ARG A 2 32.70 -5.69 -30.78
C ARG A 2 31.62 -5.49 -31.84
N ALA A 3 30.69 -6.45 -31.91
CA ALA A 3 29.41 -6.34 -32.60
C ALA A 3 28.39 -5.65 -31.69
N THR A 4 27.74 -4.60 -32.21
CA THR A 4 26.70 -3.83 -31.52
C THR A 4 25.34 -4.40 -31.93
N LEU A 5 24.71 -5.11 -31.01
CA LEU A 5 23.35 -5.63 -31.17
C LEU A 5 22.35 -4.54 -30.76
N VAL A 6 21.65 -3.98 -31.75
CA VAL A 6 20.52 -3.05 -31.54
C VAL A 6 19.27 -3.90 -31.32
N ILE A 7 18.75 -3.93 -30.09
CA ILE A 7 17.45 -4.55 -29.79
C ILE A 7 16.38 -3.46 -29.94
N ALA A 8 15.60 -3.57 -31.01
CA ALA A 8 14.39 -2.78 -31.23
C ALA A 8 13.28 -3.24 -30.28
N VAL A 9 12.70 -2.29 -29.53
CA VAL A 9 11.51 -2.52 -28.70
C VAL A 9 10.28 -2.41 -29.62
N ALA A 10 9.64 -3.55 -29.87
CA ALA A 10 8.42 -3.63 -30.67
C ALA A 10 7.20 -3.11 -29.87
N THR A 11 6.61 -2.04 -30.38
CA THR A 11 5.27 -1.53 -30.08
C THR A 11 4.20 -2.58 -30.39
N TRP A 12 3.36 -2.92 -29.42
CA TRP A 12 2.12 -3.65 -29.64
C TRP A 12 0.95 -2.66 -29.80
N LEU A 13 0.58 -2.42 -31.06
CA LEU A 13 -0.76 -1.98 -31.47
C LEU A 13 -1.45 -3.21 -32.06
N ALA A 14 -2.52 -3.68 -31.45
CA ALA A 14 -3.41 -4.67 -32.05
C ALA A 14 -4.83 -4.11 -32.04
N LEU A 15 -5.25 -3.60 -33.21
CA LEU A 15 -6.65 -3.52 -33.58
C LEU A 15 -7.19 -4.95 -33.71
N ALA A 16 -8.32 -5.21 -33.06
CA ALA A 16 -9.19 -6.33 -33.41
C ALA A 16 -10.56 -5.77 -33.76
N ALA A 17 -10.82 -5.65 -35.06
CA ALA A 17 -12.16 -5.60 -35.61
C ALA A 17 -12.67 -7.04 -35.72
N CYS A 18 -13.82 -7.34 -35.11
CA CYS A 18 -14.66 -8.48 -35.44
C CYS A 18 -16.11 -8.16 -35.04
N GLY A 19 -17.03 -8.56 -35.91
CA GLY A 19 -18.37 -8.02 -36.05
C GLY A 19 -19.34 -8.41 -34.95
N ALA A 20 -20.33 -7.53 -34.76
CA ALA A 20 -21.52 -7.78 -33.98
C ALA A 20 -22.47 -8.76 -34.69
N PRO A 21 -23.10 -9.70 -33.97
CA PRO A 21 -24.37 -10.26 -34.36
C PRO A 21 -25.53 -9.64 -33.55
N ALA A 22 -26.65 -9.41 -34.25
CA ALA A 22 -27.91 -8.85 -33.77
C ALA A 22 -28.60 -9.69 -32.66
N PRO A 23 -29.51 -9.11 -31.87
CA PRO A 23 -30.06 -9.74 -30.68
C PRO A 23 -31.07 -10.84 -31.01
N ARG A 24 -30.93 -12.00 -30.36
CA ARG A 24 -31.96 -13.04 -30.34
C ARG A 24 -32.86 -12.87 -29.13
N SER A 25 -34.16 -12.85 -29.41
CA SER A 25 -35.28 -12.79 -28.48
C SER A 25 -35.25 -13.89 -27.40
N THR A 26 -35.42 -13.48 -26.15
CA THR A 26 -35.71 -14.35 -24.99
C THR A 26 -37.14 -14.89 -25.05
N PRO A 27 -37.38 -16.20 -24.81
CA PRO A 27 -38.69 -16.71 -24.45
C PRO A 27 -38.91 -16.62 -22.93
N PRO A 28 -40.17 -16.62 -22.44
CA PRO A 28 -40.48 -16.33 -21.05
C PRO A 28 -40.11 -17.48 -20.12
N ALA A 29 -39.75 -17.12 -18.88
CA ALA A 29 -39.45 -18.03 -17.79
C ALA A 29 -40.68 -18.89 -17.45
N ARG A 30 -40.51 -20.22 -17.42
CA ARG A 30 -41.44 -21.15 -16.78
C ARG A 30 -41.10 -21.22 -15.30
N GLU A 31 -42.06 -20.78 -14.49
CA GLU A 31 -42.14 -21.00 -13.06
C GLU A 31 -42.29 -22.51 -12.83
N VAL A 32 -41.35 -23.10 -12.07
CA VAL A 32 -41.44 -24.49 -11.62
C VAL A 32 -41.66 -24.41 -10.11
N GLU A 33 -42.92 -24.46 -9.71
CA GLU A 33 -43.33 -24.82 -8.35
C GLU A 33 -42.73 -26.19 -8.04
N ARG A 34 -41.93 -26.26 -6.97
CA ARG A 34 -41.56 -27.53 -6.35
C ARG A 34 -42.27 -27.60 -5.01
N ASP A 35 -43.32 -28.40 -4.98
CA ASP A 35 -43.93 -28.90 -3.76
C ASP A 35 -42.88 -29.63 -2.92
N VAL A 36 -42.67 -29.16 -1.70
CA VAL A 36 -41.88 -29.86 -0.69
C VAL A 36 -42.88 -30.52 0.25
N GLU A 37 -43.08 -31.81 0.04
CA GLU A 37 -43.81 -32.71 0.93
C GLU A 37 -42.95 -32.94 2.18
N ILE A 38 -43.48 -32.57 3.35
CA ILE A 38 -42.83 -32.73 4.66
C ILE A 38 -43.13 -34.15 5.12
N ASP A 39 -42.15 -35.04 5.03
CA ASP A 39 -42.22 -36.36 5.64
C ASP A 39 -41.57 -36.31 7.04
N SER A 40 -42.42 -36.37 8.05
CA SER A 40 -42.07 -36.41 9.46
C SER A 40 -41.86 -37.86 9.88
N GLU A 41 -40.61 -38.26 10.11
CA GLU A 41 -40.19 -39.26 11.11
C GLU A 41 -38.72 -39.65 10.91
N ARG A 42 -37.83 -39.20 11.82
CA ARG A 42 -36.67 -40.00 12.24
C ARG A 42 -36.13 -39.56 13.59
N GLU A 43 -35.88 -40.58 14.38
CA GLU A 43 -35.65 -40.61 15.81
C GLU A 43 -34.41 -39.84 16.30
N ALA A 44 -34.50 -39.50 17.59
CA ALA A 44 -33.53 -38.77 18.38
C ALA A 44 -32.12 -39.37 18.37
N HIS A 45 -31.11 -38.51 18.16
CA HIS A 45 -29.76 -38.68 18.71
C HIS A 45 -29.38 -37.40 19.45
N ALA A 46 -29.14 -37.54 20.75
CA ALA A 46 -28.76 -36.46 21.64
C ALA A 46 -27.42 -35.81 21.20
N PRO A 47 -27.29 -34.47 21.20
CA PRO A 47 -26.01 -33.84 20.94
C PRO A 47 -25.05 -34.06 22.11
N SER A 48 -23.88 -34.61 21.78
CA SER A 48 -22.73 -34.76 22.67
C SER A 48 -22.29 -33.41 23.22
N SER A 49 -22.10 -33.37 24.54
CA SER A 49 -21.59 -32.29 25.38
C SER A 49 -20.48 -31.45 24.71
N ALA A 50 -20.78 -30.18 24.44
CA ALA A 50 -19.79 -29.17 24.08
C ALA A 50 -18.79 -28.96 25.23
N ALA A 51 -17.51 -29.13 24.95
CA ALA A 51 -16.45 -28.77 25.89
C ALA A 51 -16.45 -27.24 26.14
N PRO A 52 -16.17 -26.78 27.38
CA PRO A 52 -16.23 -25.36 27.72
C PRO A 52 -15.17 -24.56 26.96
N VAL A 53 -15.61 -23.47 26.33
CA VAL A 53 -14.74 -22.45 25.72
C VAL A 53 -13.94 -21.80 26.84
N ALA A 54 -12.61 -21.89 26.77
CA ALA A 54 -11.72 -21.24 27.72
C ALA A 54 -11.93 -19.70 27.67
N PRO A 55 -11.95 -19.00 28.82
CA PRO A 55 -12.10 -17.56 28.85
C PRO A 55 -10.93 -16.87 28.12
N PRO A 56 -11.17 -15.73 27.46
CA PRO A 56 -10.12 -14.98 26.79
C PRO A 56 -9.05 -14.57 27.80
N LEU A 57 -7.78 -14.79 27.44
CA LEU A 57 -6.63 -14.35 28.23
C LEU A 57 -6.72 -12.83 28.47
N PRO A 58 -6.41 -12.35 29.68
CA PRO A 58 -6.41 -10.93 29.97
C PRO A 58 -5.47 -10.20 29.02
N ALA A 59 -5.97 -9.11 28.43
CA ALA A 59 -5.19 -8.23 27.57
C ALA A 59 -3.91 -7.81 28.31
N GLN A 60 -2.75 -8.08 27.73
CA GLN A 60 -1.51 -7.55 28.28
C GLN A 60 -1.56 -6.02 28.24
N PRO A 61 -1.13 -5.33 29.30
CA PRO A 61 -1.10 -3.87 29.30
C PRO A 61 -0.20 -3.41 28.16
N THR A 62 -0.79 -2.67 27.21
CA THR A 62 -0.04 -1.94 26.20
C THR A 62 0.92 -0.98 26.90
N PRO A 63 2.22 -0.96 26.57
CA PRO A 63 3.14 -0.01 27.17
C PRO A 63 2.64 1.41 26.93
N THR A 64 2.51 2.19 28.00
CA THR A 64 2.14 3.60 27.92
C THR A 64 3.16 4.32 27.04
N PRO A 65 2.74 4.97 25.93
CA PRO A 65 3.67 5.69 25.08
C PRO A 65 4.36 6.79 25.90
N PRO A 66 5.65 7.05 25.69
CA PRO A 66 6.36 8.10 26.40
C PRO A 66 5.65 9.46 26.21
N PRO A 67 5.70 10.35 27.21
CA PRO A 67 5.04 11.65 27.12
C PRO A 67 5.55 12.43 25.90
N ARG A 68 4.61 12.89 25.05
CA ARG A 68 4.91 13.70 23.88
C ARG A 68 5.57 15.01 24.32
N ARG A 69 6.90 15.13 24.16
CA ARG A 69 7.58 16.42 24.30
C ARG A 69 6.94 17.40 23.32
N ALA A 70 6.78 18.67 23.71
CA ALA A 70 6.41 19.73 22.78
C ALA A 70 7.44 19.76 21.64
N ARG A 71 7.04 19.32 20.45
CA ARG A 71 7.93 19.18 19.30
C ARG A 71 7.94 20.51 18.55
N VAL A 72 9.11 21.11 18.45
CA VAL A 72 9.34 22.32 17.65
C VAL A 72 9.38 21.89 16.19
N LEU A 73 8.55 22.51 15.35
CA LEU A 73 8.58 22.25 13.92
C LEU A 73 9.96 22.63 13.33
N PRO A 74 10.48 21.85 12.38
CA PRO A 74 11.78 22.14 11.77
C PRO A 74 11.74 23.47 11.01
N THR A 75 12.85 24.20 11.05
CA THR A 75 13.09 25.39 10.23
C THR A 75 13.86 25.01 8.96
N LEU A 76 13.61 25.71 7.85
CA LEU A 76 14.37 25.51 6.62
C LEU A 76 15.72 26.27 6.66
N PRO A 77 16.76 25.81 5.93
CA PRO A 77 16.79 24.62 5.08
C PRO A 77 16.95 23.32 5.88
N VAL A 78 16.38 22.24 5.35
CA VAL A 78 16.62 20.87 5.84
C VAL A 78 17.34 20.09 4.74
N SER A 79 18.42 19.41 5.10
CA SER A 79 19.12 18.47 4.21
C SER A 79 18.68 17.04 4.48
N VAL A 80 18.52 16.27 3.41
CA VAL A 80 18.22 14.82 3.46
C VAL A 80 19.45 14.08 2.98
N GLU A 81 19.93 13.13 3.79
CA GLU A 81 20.93 12.17 3.35
C GLU A 81 20.20 10.92 2.85
N LEU A 82 20.46 10.55 1.59
CA LEU A 82 19.86 9.39 0.94
C LEU A 82 20.94 8.35 0.65
N GLU A 83 20.68 7.12 1.07
CA GLU A 83 21.57 6.00 0.82
C GLU A 83 21.15 5.25 -0.45
N HIS A 84 22.10 5.10 -1.37
CA HIS A 84 21.97 4.26 -2.56
C HIS A 84 22.78 2.99 -2.36
N VAL A 85 22.13 1.84 -2.51
CA VAL A 85 22.77 0.53 -2.41
C VAL A 85 22.45 -0.26 -3.68
N ASP A 86 23.50 -0.65 -4.40
CA ASP A 86 23.43 -1.65 -5.46
C ASP A 86 24.28 -2.88 -5.09
N SER A 87 24.35 -3.88 -5.97
CA SER A 87 25.07 -5.13 -5.72
C SER A 87 26.58 -4.97 -5.49
N ALA A 88 27.18 -3.84 -5.87
CA ALA A 88 28.62 -3.59 -5.82
C ALA A 88 29.01 -2.34 -5.01
N HIS A 89 28.09 -1.38 -4.84
CA HIS A 89 28.40 -0.07 -4.30
C HIS A 89 27.35 0.44 -3.30
N ARG A 90 27.85 1.14 -2.28
CA ARG A 90 27.08 1.92 -1.32
C ARG A 90 27.52 3.37 -1.43
N SER A 91 26.59 4.29 -1.69
CA SER A 91 26.86 5.73 -1.72
C SER A 91 25.83 6.51 -0.93
N ILE A 92 26.23 7.69 -0.46
CA ILE A 92 25.35 8.61 0.27
C ILE A 92 25.32 9.92 -0.52
N GLU A 93 24.11 10.36 -0.84
CA GLU A 93 23.84 11.63 -1.51
C GLU A 93 23.20 12.59 -0.50
N ARG A 94 23.71 13.81 -0.38
CA ARG A 94 23.10 14.85 0.48
C ARG A 94 22.37 15.85 -0.39
N LEU A 95 21.08 16.03 -0.15
CA LEU A 95 20.17 16.82 -0.96
C LEU A 95 19.46 17.87 -0.11
N ASP A 96 19.13 19.01 -0.71
CA ASP A 96 18.11 19.89 -0.13
C ASP A 96 16.75 19.19 -0.14
N LEU A 97 15.91 19.44 0.86
CA LEU A 97 14.62 18.78 1.01
C LEU A 97 13.73 18.87 -0.25
N ASP A 98 13.68 20.02 -0.92
CA ASP A 98 12.88 20.19 -2.15
C ASP A 98 13.50 19.45 -3.35
N GLU A 99 14.82 19.28 -3.39
CA GLU A 99 15.48 18.47 -4.41
C GLU A 99 15.17 16.98 -4.20
N TYR A 100 15.23 16.53 -2.95
CA TYR A 100 14.78 15.20 -2.55
C TYR A 100 13.31 14.96 -2.96
N VAL A 101 12.40 15.87 -2.60
CA VAL A 101 10.97 15.78 -2.95
C VAL A 101 10.77 15.75 -4.47
N THR A 102 11.52 16.54 -5.23
CA THR A 102 11.48 16.50 -6.71
C THR A 102 11.83 15.10 -7.23
N GLY A 103 12.87 14.48 -6.69
CA GLY A 103 13.26 13.12 -7.08
C GLY A 103 12.27 12.04 -6.63
N VAL A 104 11.59 12.22 -5.50
CA VAL A 104 10.49 11.35 -5.05
C VAL A 104 9.33 11.41 -6.04
N LEU A 105 8.91 12.60 -6.49
CA LEU A 105 7.83 12.74 -7.48
C LEU A 105 8.15 12.00 -8.78
N ARG A 106 9.40 12.02 -9.25
CA ARG A 106 9.85 11.28 -10.44
C ARG A 106 9.82 9.76 -10.25
N GLY A 107 10.05 9.29 -9.03
CA GLY A 107 10.06 7.87 -8.67
C GLY A 107 8.66 7.29 -8.48
N GLU A 108 7.78 8.06 -7.84
CA GLU A 108 6.50 7.58 -7.31
C GLU A 108 5.30 7.80 -8.24
N LEU A 109 5.34 8.83 -9.10
CA LEU A 109 4.21 9.16 -9.97
C LEU A 109 4.50 8.90 -11.44
N VAL A 110 3.46 8.47 -12.16
CA VAL A 110 3.39 8.68 -13.61
C VAL A 110 3.09 10.16 -13.84
N VAL A 111 4.15 10.95 -14.02
CA VAL A 111 4.10 12.43 -14.04
C VAL A 111 3.63 13.04 -15.37
N TRP A 112 3.61 12.26 -16.47
CA TRP A 112 3.41 12.78 -17.83
C TRP A 112 2.13 13.60 -17.98
N ASP A 113 1.03 13.10 -17.47
CA ASP A 113 -0.31 13.68 -17.55
C ASP A 113 -0.89 14.03 -16.17
N ALA A 114 -0.08 13.96 -15.11
CA ALA A 114 -0.53 14.20 -13.75
C ALA A 114 -1.05 15.64 -13.57
N PRO A 115 -2.29 15.85 -13.08
CA PRO A 115 -2.79 17.19 -12.77
C PRO A 115 -1.89 17.94 -11.78
N SER A 116 -1.82 19.28 -11.87
CA SER A 116 -0.98 20.08 -10.96
C SER A 116 -1.33 19.86 -9.50
N ALA A 117 -2.62 19.81 -9.16
CA ALA A 117 -3.09 19.57 -7.80
C ALA A 117 -2.62 18.21 -7.24
N LEU A 118 -2.51 17.17 -8.09
CA LEU A 118 -1.93 15.88 -7.69
C LEU A 118 -0.43 16.02 -7.40
N LEU A 119 0.32 16.69 -8.28
CA LEU A 119 1.76 16.90 -8.09
C LEU A 119 2.04 17.70 -6.80
N GLU A 120 1.27 18.75 -6.54
CA GLU A 120 1.36 19.56 -5.32
C GLU A 120 0.99 18.77 -4.06
N ALA A 121 -0.11 18.01 -4.09
CA ALA A 121 -0.51 17.16 -2.97
C ALA A 121 0.56 16.10 -2.66
N GLN A 122 1.11 15.46 -3.70
CA GLN A 122 2.22 14.53 -3.56
C GLN A 122 3.46 15.21 -3.00
N ALA A 123 3.82 16.41 -3.44
CA ALA A 123 4.98 17.14 -2.92
C ALA A 123 4.86 17.45 -1.43
N ILE A 124 3.68 17.92 -0.98
CA ILE A 124 3.39 18.19 0.43
C ILE A 124 3.44 16.89 1.26
N ALA A 125 2.80 15.82 0.78
CA ALA A 125 2.81 14.52 1.46
C ALA A 125 4.24 13.94 1.56
N SER A 126 5.00 13.97 0.46
CA SER A 126 6.39 13.51 0.43
C SER A 126 7.29 14.30 1.39
N ARG A 127 7.14 15.63 1.45
CA ARG A 127 7.88 16.49 2.39
C ARG A 127 7.54 16.17 3.84
N SER A 128 6.26 16.01 4.14
CA SER A 128 5.78 15.72 5.50
C SER A 128 6.28 14.35 5.97
N TYR A 129 6.16 13.33 5.14
CA TYR A 129 6.73 12.00 5.39
C TYR A 129 8.22 12.06 5.72
N ALA A 130 9.02 12.72 4.87
CA ALA A 130 10.47 12.75 5.03
C ALA A 130 10.87 13.36 6.39
N LEU A 131 10.24 14.49 6.75
CA LEU A 131 10.48 15.16 8.01
C LEU A 131 10.02 14.33 9.22
N ALA A 132 8.82 13.74 9.16
CA ALA A 132 8.30 12.89 10.23
C ALA A 132 9.19 11.67 10.48
N VAL A 133 9.69 11.02 9.43
CA VAL A 133 10.59 9.86 9.53
C VAL A 133 11.97 10.26 10.06
N LEU A 134 12.52 11.40 9.61
CA LEU A 134 13.78 11.91 10.13
C LEU A 134 13.68 12.24 11.63
N GLU A 135 12.58 12.88 12.05
CA GLU A 135 12.32 13.20 13.44
C GLU A 135 12.20 11.94 14.30
N LEU A 136 11.40 10.95 13.86
CA LEU A 136 11.24 9.68 14.55
C LEU A 136 12.57 8.95 14.72
N ARG A 137 13.40 8.92 13.67
CA ARG A 137 14.73 8.29 13.72
C ARG A 137 15.65 9.01 14.70
N ALA A 138 15.67 10.34 14.68
CA ALA A 138 16.46 11.13 15.62
C ALA A 138 16.05 10.85 17.08
N GLN A 139 14.76 10.72 17.36
CA GLN A 139 14.24 10.37 18.69
C GLN A 139 14.62 8.97 19.14
N GLN A 140 14.77 8.03 18.21
CA GLN A 140 15.26 6.68 18.46
C GLN A 140 16.80 6.61 18.59
N GLY A 141 17.50 7.75 18.61
CA GLY A 141 18.96 7.80 18.61
C GLY A 141 19.58 7.29 17.31
N ARG A 142 18.78 7.18 16.23
CA ARG A 142 19.22 6.72 14.91
C ARG A 142 19.49 7.94 14.04
N SER A 143 20.75 8.37 13.99
CA SER A 143 21.23 9.31 12.96
C SER A 143 21.70 8.54 11.73
N GLY A 144 21.39 9.02 10.52
CA GLY A 144 21.89 8.45 9.28
C GLY A 144 20.87 8.47 8.14
N PRO A 145 21.31 8.10 6.92
CA PRO A 145 20.55 8.34 5.70
C PRO A 145 19.22 7.57 5.65
N LEU A 146 18.25 8.15 4.94
CA LEU A 146 17.05 7.44 4.53
C LEU A 146 17.42 6.39 3.48
N PRO A 147 16.84 5.17 3.53
CA PRO A 147 17.08 4.18 2.50
C PRO A 147 16.35 4.56 1.21
N ASN A 148 17.04 4.56 0.06
CA ASN A 148 16.39 4.63 -1.25
C ASN A 148 15.75 3.27 -1.58
N SER A 149 14.57 3.01 -1.02
CA SER A 149 13.85 1.76 -1.22
C SER A 149 12.34 1.99 -1.25
N THR A 150 11.61 1.07 -1.86
CA THR A 150 10.14 1.07 -1.85
C THR A 150 9.54 0.81 -0.46
N ALA A 151 10.36 0.42 0.52
CA ALA A 151 9.96 0.36 1.93
C ALA A 151 9.88 1.74 2.58
N ALA A 152 10.48 2.77 1.96
CA ALA A 152 10.37 4.17 2.33
C ALA A 152 9.68 4.98 1.23
N GLN A 153 10.45 5.61 0.35
CA GLN A 153 9.98 6.30 -0.85
C GLN A 153 10.89 5.95 -2.02
N ALA A 154 10.31 5.69 -3.19
CA ALA A 154 11.04 5.57 -4.42
C ALA A 154 11.62 6.93 -4.80
N TYR A 155 12.95 7.04 -4.82
CA TYR A 155 13.65 8.23 -5.29
C TYR A 155 14.31 7.96 -6.64
N ARG A 156 14.11 8.89 -7.58
CA ARG A 156 14.88 8.96 -8.83
C ARG A 156 15.59 10.29 -8.92
N GLY A 157 16.91 10.22 -9.04
CA GLY A 157 17.78 11.39 -9.22
C GLY A 157 17.48 12.20 -10.48
N ALA A 158 18.26 13.24 -10.72
CA ALA A 158 18.15 14.03 -11.95
C ALA A 158 18.28 13.14 -13.20
N PRO A 159 17.51 13.40 -14.28
CA PRO A 159 17.64 12.64 -15.51
C PRO A 159 19.07 12.72 -16.04
N ALA A 160 19.67 11.58 -16.37
CA ALA A 160 20.99 11.54 -16.98
C ALA A 160 20.91 11.85 -18.48
N GLY A 161 21.79 12.73 -18.96
CA GLY A 161 21.91 13.06 -20.39
C GLY A 161 20.92 14.10 -20.92
N LYS A 162 20.87 14.25 -22.25
CA LYS A 162 20.01 15.23 -22.91
C LYS A 162 18.55 14.77 -22.87
N LEU A 163 17.72 15.53 -22.16
CA LEU A 163 16.27 15.34 -22.13
C LEU A 163 15.64 15.76 -23.46
N SER A 164 14.64 14.99 -23.92
CA SER A 164 13.78 15.42 -25.02
C SER A 164 12.98 16.68 -24.64
N PRO A 165 12.50 17.49 -25.61
CA PRO A 165 11.66 18.65 -25.31
C PRO A 165 10.42 18.32 -24.49
N ALA A 166 9.83 17.15 -24.78
CA ALA A 166 8.74 16.54 -24.04
C ALA A 166 9.09 16.30 -22.57
N ALA A 167 10.23 15.64 -22.32
CA ALA A 167 10.68 15.34 -20.97
C ALA A 167 11.05 16.62 -20.18
N HIS A 168 11.61 17.63 -20.84
CA HIS A 168 11.84 18.95 -20.24
C HIS A 168 10.54 19.62 -19.75
N LYS A 169 9.46 19.54 -20.53
CA LYS A 169 8.16 20.11 -20.11
C LYS A 169 7.60 19.41 -18.87
N VAL A 170 7.70 18.08 -18.81
CA VAL A 170 7.27 17.31 -17.65
C VAL A 170 8.10 17.66 -16.42
N GLU A 171 9.42 17.70 -16.58
CA GLU A 171 10.37 18.08 -15.53
C GLU A 171 10.08 19.48 -14.98
N ALA A 172 9.80 20.45 -15.85
CA ALA A 172 9.42 21.80 -15.44
C ALA A 172 8.12 21.83 -14.62
N ARG A 173 7.13 21.01 -14.97
CA ARG A 173 5.86 20.90 -14.21
C ARG A 173 6.08 20.32 -12.81
N VAL A 174 6.92 19.28 -12.69
CA VAL A 174 7.26 18.70 -11.38
C VAL A 174 7.95 19.75 -10.51
N ARG A 175 8.97 20.44 -11.03
CA ARG A 175 9.67 21.50 -10.30
C ARG A 175 8.75 22.66 -9.91
N ALA A 176 7.86 23.07 -10.80
CA ALA A 176 6.88 24.12 -10.52
C ALA A 176 5.95 23.74 -9.35
N ALA A 177 5.46 22.50 -9.30
CA ALA A 177 4.61 22.03 -8.20
C ALA A 177 5.36 21.98 -6.86
N VAL A 178 6.63 21.55 -6.87
CA VAL A 178 7.47 21.54 -5.66
C VAL A 178 7.75 22.97 -5.18
N ALA A 179 8.08 23.89 -6.10
CA ALA A 179 8.30 25.29 -5.78
C ALA A 179 7.03 25.99 -5.25
N ALA A 180 5.88 25.74 -5.88
CA ALA A 180 4.58 26.30 -5.46
C ALA A 180 4.15 25.83 -4.06
N THR A 181 4.69 24.70 -3.60
CA THR A 181 4.41 24.11 -2.28
C THR A 181 5.61 24.17 -1.35
N ARG A 182 6.61 25.02 -1.64
CA ARG A 182 7.83 25.15 -0.82
C ARG A 182 7.48 25.36 0.65
N GLY A 183 8.09 24.54 1.50
CA GLY A 183 7.89 24.58 2.95
C GLY A 183 6.52 24.15 3.45
N ARG A 184 5.56 23.83 2.58
CA ARG A 184 4.24 23.34 2.99
C ARG A 184 4.31 21.89 3.44
N VAL A 185 3.79 21.62 4.63
CA VAL A 185 3.73 20.31 5.29
C VAL A 185 2.40 20.12 6.00
N LEU A 186 2.05 18.86 6.28
CA LEU A 186 0.91 18.48 7.11
C LEU A 186 1.36 18.36 8.57
N VAL A 187 0.59 18.98 9.46
CA VAL A 187 0.83 18.97 10.91
C VAL A 187 -0.41 18.43 11.63
N ALA A 188 -0.20 17.49 12.54
CA ALA A 188 -1.21 16.98 13.47
C ALA A 188 -0.62 16.98 14.89
N ASP A 189 -1.40 17.41 15.88
CA ASP A 189 -0.97 17.46 17.29
C ASP A 189 0.39 18.16 17.50
N GLY A 190 0.63 19.23 16.75
CA GLY A 190 1.87 20.02 16.81
C GLY A 190 3.10 19.36 16.16
N CYS A 191 2.96 18.19 15.57
CA CYS A 191 4.04 17.42 14.94
C CYS A 191 3.84 17.35 13.43
N VAL A 192 4.92 17.22 12.65
CA VAL A 192 4.79 16.90 11.23
C VAL A 192 4.21 15.49 11.10
N LEU A 193 3.13 15.37 10.32
CA LEU A 193 2.40 14.12 10.12
C LEU A 193 3.22 13.14 9.25
N ASP A 194 3.23 11.85 9.62
CA ASP A 194 3.70 10.76 8.75
C ASP A 194 2.74 10.58 7.56
N ALA A 195 2.84 11.46 6.56
CA ALA A 195 1.94 11.52 5.42
C ALA A 195 2.29 10.49 4.34
N ARG A 196 2.23 9.20 4.69
CA ARG A 196 2.43 8.10 3.73
C ARG A 196 1.43 8.14 2.59
N PHE A 197 1.81 7.51 1.50
CA PHE A 197 0.99 7.45 0.30
C PHE A 197 1.22 6.13 -0.43
N HIS A 198 0.30 5.80 -1.32
CA HIS A 198 0.34 4.55 -2.07
C HIS A 198 -0.40 4.69 -3.41
N ALA A 199 -0.11 3.80 -4.35
CA ALA A 199 -0.65 3.86 -5.70
C ALA A 199 -2.18 3.80 -5.77
N CYS A 200 -2.79 2.79 -5.15
CA CYS A 200 -4.24 2.59 -5.22
C CYS A 200 -4.78 1.89 -3.97
N CYS A 201 -5.82 2.44 -3.35
CA CYS A 201 -6.34 1.90 -2.09
C CYS A 201 -7.29 0.71 -2.28
N GLY A 202 -7.85 0.53 -3.48
CA GLY A 202 -8.88 -0.47 -3.78
C GLY A 202 -10.27 -0.10 -3.23
N GLY A 203 -10.58 1.19 -3.15
CA GLY A 203 -11.87 1.75 -2.77
C GLY A 203 -11.90 2.42 -1.39
N ALA A 204 -10.92 2.14 -0.53
CA ALA A 204 -10.77 2.77 0.77
C ALA A 204 -9.36 2.65 1.33
N THR A 205 -8.89 3.69 2.02
CA THR A 205 -7.63 3.64 2.76
C THR A 205 -7.77 2.81 4.03
N ALA A 206 -6.66 2.29 4.54
CA ALA A 206 -6.56 1.70 5.86
C ALA A 206 -6.23 2.78 6.90
N ALA A 207 -6.62 2.54 8.15
CA ALA A 207 -6.15 3.38 9.25
C ALA A 207 -4.65 3.16 9.48
N PHE A 208 -3.92 4.20 9.87
CA PHE A 208 -2.47 4.10 10.11
C PHE A 208 -2.16 3.14 11.25
N ALA A 209 -2.88 3.24 12.37
CA ALA A 209 -2.70 2.37 13.53
C ALA A 209 -2.96 0.89 13.23
N ASP A 210 -3.76 0.57 12.20
CA ASP A 210 -4.05 -0.81 11.83
C ASP A 210 -2.89 -1.50 11.10
N VAL A 211 -2.19 -0.74 10.25
CA VAL A 211 -1.12 -1.25 9.37
C VAL A 211 0.26 -1.03 9.97
N PHE A 212 0.45 0.07 10.70
CA PHE A 212 1.71 0.50 11.31
C PHE A 212 1.61 0.60 12.83
N ALA A 213 0.91 -0.34 13.48
CA ALA A 213 0.66 -0.38 14.93
C ALA A 213 1.91 -0.23 15.81
N ALA A 214 3.08 -0.66 15.32
CA ALA A 214 4.35 -0.58 16.04
C ALA A 214 5.04 0.79 15.94
N GLN A 215 4.52 1.72 15.12
CA GLN A 215 5.03 3.08 15.00
C GLN A 215 4.17 3.97 15.89
N GLU A 216 4.82 4.65 16.85
CA GLU A 216 4.14 5.60 17.75
C GLU A 216 3.25 6.55 16.95
N ASP A 217 2.09 6.88 17.51
CA ASP A 217 1.01 7.62 16.89
C ASP A 217 1.46 9.04 16.46
N LEU A 218 2.09 9.15 15.28
CA LEU A 218 2.45 10.41 14.63
C LEU A 218 1.22 11.15 14.06
N GLY A 219 0.02 10.74 14.45
CA GLY A 219 -1.27 11.30 14.10
C GLY A 219 -2.26 10.20 13.74
N ALA A 220 -3.45 10.24 14.34
CA ALA A 220 -4.54 9.33 14.02
C ALA A 220 -5.01 9.59 12.57
N MET A 221 -4.55 8.77 11.63
CA MET A 221 -5.08 8.76 10.26
C MET A 221 -6.12 7.64 10.12
N PRO A 222 -7.42 7.96 10.10
CA PRO A 222 -8.47 6.97 9.95
C PRO A 222 -8.58 6.44 8.53
N SER A 223 -9.34 5.36 8.36
CA SER A 223 -9.76 4.85 7.05
C SER A 223 -10.73 5.82 6.36
N VAL A 224 -10.44 6.19 5.13
CA VAL A 224 -11.24 7.11 4.30
C VAL A 224 -11.75 6.39 3.05
N ALA A 225 -13.01 6.61 2.69
CA ALA A 225 -13.57 6.10 1.44
C ALA A 225 -12.97 6.82 0.22
N CYS A 226 -12.67 6.09 -0.85
CA CYS A 226 -12.05 6.63 -2.05
C CYS A 226 -12.87 6.26 -3.29
N ALA A 227 -13.64 7.24 -3.79
CA ALA A 227 -14.45 7.06 -5.00
C ALA A 227 -13.59 6.82 -6.24
N GLY A 228 -12.44 7.49 -6.33
CA GLY A 228 -11.52 7.37 -7.47
C GLY A 228 -10.92 5.98 -7.68
N CYS A 229 -11.07 5.06 -6.73
CA CYS A 229 -10.60 3.67 -6.89
C CYS A 229 -11.72 2.65 -7.17
N ALA A 230 -12.98 3.07 -7.30
CA ALA A 230 -14.10 2.16 -7.50
C ALA A 230 -14.03 1.38 -8.84
N GLY A 231 -13.35 1.94 -9.85
CA GLY A 231 -13.16 1.32 -11.17
C GLY A 231 -11.81 0.62 -11.39
N GLU A 232 -10.94 0.60 -10.38
CA GLU A 232 -9.60 0.04 -10.52
C GLU A 232 -9.63 -1.50 -10.67
N PRO A 233 -8.86 -2.06 -11.61
CA PRO A 233 -8.90 -3.48 -11.91
C PRO A 233 -8.48 -4.32 -10.70
N ALA A 234 -9.13 -5.47 -10.54
CA ALA A 234 -8.69 -6.48 -9.59
C ALA A 234 -7.36 -7.09 -10.04
N TRP A 235 -6.58 -7.54 -9.07
CA TRP A 235 -5.37 -8.32 -9.30
C TRP A 235 -5.59 -9.76 -8.85
N LYS A 236 -4.88 -10.68 -9.50
CA LYS A 236 -4.81 -12.10 -9.15
C LYS A 236 -3.36 -12.52 -9.03
N ALA A 237 -3.01 -13.12 -7.90
CA ALA A 237 -1.69 -13.60 -7.60
C ALA A 237 -1.74 -15.12 -7.40
N THR A 238 -1.03 -15.86 -8.24
CA THR A 238 -0.76 -17.28 -8.02
C THR A 238 0.64 -17.41 -7.46
N LEU A 239 0.78 -18.05 -6.30
CA LEU A 239 2.03 -18.24 -5.58
C LEU A 239 2.30 -19.74 -5.48
N GLU A 240 3.34 -20.19 -6.18
CA GLU A 240 3.70 -21.61 -6.19
C GLU A 240 4.35 -22.02 -4.87
N ARG A 241 4.25 -23.30 -4.50
CA ARG A 241 4.82 -23.83 -3.25
C ARG A 241 6.31 -23.48 -3.07
N ALA A 242 7.09 -23.45 -4.14
CA ALA A 242 8.50 -23.07 -4.09
C ALA A 242 8.71 -21.61 -3.64
N GLU A 243 7.79 -20.69 -3.97
CA GLU A 243 7.84 -19.30 -3.54
C GLU A 243 7.49 -19.18 -2.06
N LEU A 244 6.47 -19.91 -1.62
CA LEU A 244 6.02 -19.97 -0.22
C LEU A 244 7.07 -20.62 0.69
N ALA A 245 7.82 -21.61 0.18
CA ALA A 245 8.84 -22.33 0.93
C ALA A 245 9.86 -21.43 1.59
N ARG A 246 10.29 -20.37 0.88
CA ARG A 246 11.26 -19.41 1.43
C ARG A 246 10.74 -18.74 2.69
N VAL A 247 9.46 -18.39 2.72
CA VAL A 247 8.84 -17.74 3.88
C VAL A 247 8.74 -18.73 5.04
N TRP A 248 8.20 -19.93 4.81
CA TRP A 248 8.04 -20.94 5.86
C TRP A 248 9.36 -21.38 6.47
N ASN A 249 10.38 -21.58 5.64
CA ASN A 249 11.71 -21.98 6.10
C ASN A 249 12.34 -20.94 7.02
N VAL A 250 12.25 -19.65 6.67
CA VAL A 250 12.77 -18.56 7.53
C VAL A 250 12.02 -18.48 8.87
N LEU A 251 10.77 -18.92 8.91
CA LEU A 251 9.98 -18.98 10.14
C LEU A 251 10.19 -20.27 10.96
N GLY A 252 11.04 -21.18 10.49
CA GLY A 252 11.29 -22.46 11.16
C GLY A 252 10.06 -23.39 11.15
N LEU A 253 9.17 -23.22 10.18
CA LEU A 253 8.01 -24.08 9.98
C LEU A 253 8.39 -25.25 9.06
N ALA A 254 7.98 -26.47 9.43
CA ALA A 254 8.32 -27.67 8.67
C ALA A 254 7.71 -27.62 7.25
N PRO A 255 8.30 -28.26 6.23
CA PRO A 255 7.78 -28.24 4.85
C PRO A 255 6.58 -29.17 4.63
N LYS A 256 5.60 -29.13 5.53
CA LYS A 256 4.44 -30.02 5.55
C LYS A 256 3.19 -29.31 6.04
N ASP A 257 2.05 -29.62 5.41
CA ASP A 257 0.71 -29.15 5.75
C ASP A 257 0.67 -27.63 5.97
N TRP A 258 1.16 -26.86 4.99
CA TRP A 258 1.22 -25.41 5.08
C TRP A 258 -0.17 -24.80 4.99
N THR A 259 -0.47 -23.83 5.84
CA THR A 259 -1.76 -23.14 5.84
C THR A 259 -1.56 -21.64 5.97
N LEU A 260 -2.37 -20.84 5.30
CA LEU A 260 -2.38 -19.38 5.46
C LEU A 260 -3.80 -18.92 5.77
N ALA A 261 -3.95 -18.11 6.81
CA ALA A 261 -5.22 -17.48 7.15
C ALA A 261 -5.00 -16.04 7.64
N PRO A 262 -5.96 -15.13 7.48
CA PRO A 262 -5.92 -13.85 8.16
C PRO A 262 -6.18 -14.07 9.66
N ALA A 263 -5.25 -13.61 10.49
CA ALA A 263 -5.43 -13.57 11.94
C ALA A 263 -6.20 -12.33 12.39
N ARG A 264 -6.08 -11.21 11.65
CA ARG A 264 -6.79 -9.96 11.90
C ARG A 264 -7.12 -9.25 10.59
N ARG A 265 -8.32 -8.67 10.51
CA ARG A 265 -8.78 -7.83 9.40
C ARG A 265 -9.24 -6.47 9.91
N ASP A 266 -9.17 -5.44 9.06
CA ASP A 266 -9.82 -4.15 9.33
C ASP A 266 -11.33 -4.23 9.10
N ALA A 267 -12.07 -3.17 9.48
CA ALA A 267 -13.52 -3.07 9.28
C ALA A 267 -13.97 -3.16 7.80
N ARG A 268 -13.03 -3.03 6.85
CA ARG A 268 -13.28 -3.12 5.41
C ARG A 268 -12.70 -4.40 4.80
N GLY A 269 -12.30 -5.38 5.62
CA GLY A 269 -11.85 -6.70 5.21
C GLY A 269 -10.38 -6.80 4.78
N ARG A 270 -9.57 -5.74 4.90
CA ARG A 270 -8.13 -5.78 4.60
C ARG A 270 -7.42 -6.69 5.59
N TRP A 271 -6.51 -7.53 5.10
CA TRP A 271 -5.73 -8.42 5.96
C TRP A 271 -4.63 -7.62 6.64
N LEU A 272 -4.67 -7.55 7.97
CA LEU A 272 -3.70 -6.79 8.77
C LEU A 272 -2.63 -7.70 9.37
N GLU A 273 -3.05 -8.88 9.83
CA GLU A 273 -2.17 -9.94 10.34
C GLU A 273 -2.56 -11.27 9.72
N VAL A 274 -1.57 -12.13 9.58
CA VAL A 274 -1.71 -13.47 9.02
C VAL A 274 -1.13 -14.49 9.98
N GLU A 275 -1.76 -15.66 9.97
CA GLU A 275 -1.25 -16.87 10.62
C GLU A 275 -0.75 -17.85 9.55
N LEU A 276 0.51 -18.24 9.67
CA LEU A 276 1.19 -19.21 8.83
C LEU A 276 1.37 -20.50 9.63
N GLY A 277 0.72 -21.59 9.18
CA GLY A 277 0.72 -22.88 9.87
C GLY A 277 1.59 -23.94 9.20
N SER A 278 2.08 -24.89 9.98
CA SER A 278 2.66 -26.16 9.54
C SER A 278 2.56 -27.22 10.64
N LYS A 279 1.91 -28.35 10.36
CA LYS A 279 1.82 -29.54 11.22
C LYS A 279 1.69 -29.23 12.73
N GLY A 280 0.67 -28.45 13.09
CA GLY A 280 0.36 -28.10 14.49
C GLY A 280 1.21 -26.97 15.11
N LYS A 281 2.14 -26.38 14.37
CA LYS A 281 2.82 -25.13 14.74
C LYS A 281 2.30 -23.99 13.86
N SER A 282 2.17 -22.80 14.43
CA SER A 282 1.88 -21.60 13.66
C SER A 282 2.74 -20.41 14.07
N ARG A 283 2.82 -19.43 13.19
CA ARG A 283 3.45 -18.12 13.41
C ARG A 283 2.50 -17.04 12.94
N ARG A 284 2.41 -15.96 13.73
CA ARG A 284 1.68 -14.75 13.34
C ARG A 284 2.66 -13.66 12.96
N MET A 285 2.27 -12.85 11.98
CA MET A 285 3.00 -11.65 11.60
C MET A 285 2.07 -10.62 10.97
N PRO A 286 2.47 -9.34 10.92
CA PRO A 286 1.81 -8.35 10.09
C PRO A 286 1.79 -8.79 8.62
N PHE A 287 0.69 -8.54 7.92
CA PHE A 287 0.57 -8.89 6.51
C PHE A 287 1.63 -8.18 5.65
N GLU A 288 1.97 -6.93 5.97
CA GLU A 288 3.02 -6.21 5.23
C GLU A 288 4.41 -6.87 5.38
N GLU A 289 4.66 -7.61 6.47
CA GLU A 289 5.89 -8.41 6.59
C GLU A 289 5.86 -9.62 5.66
N LEU A 290 4.74 -10.36 5.59
CA LEU A 290 4.54 -11.44 4.62
C LEU A 290 4.73 -10.91 3.18
N ARG A 291 4.09 -9.78 2.87
CA ARG A 291 4.15 -9.11 1.57
C ARG A 291 5.57 -8.66 1.22
N ALA A 292 6.35 -8.17 2.19
CA ALA A 292 7.75 -7.83 1.98
C ALA A 292 8.62 -9.07 1.69
N ARG A 293 8.36 -10.20 2.38
CA ARG A 293 9.10 -11.47 2.18
C ARG A 293 8.78 -12.15 0.84
N ILE A 294 7.53 -12.06 0.37
CA ILE A 294 7.10 -12.63 -0.92
C ILE A 294 7.43 -11.67 -2.08
N GLY A 295 7.26 -10.37 -1.86
CA GLY A 295 7.48 -9.30 -2.82
C GLY A 295 6.17 -8.59 -3.19
N ALA A 296 6.19 -7.26 -3.07
CA ALA A 296 5.04 -6.38 -3.36
C ALA A 296 4.55 -6.44 -4.82
N ALA A 297 5.39 -6.92 -5.75
CA ALA A 297 4.98 -7.15 -7.14
C ALA A 297 4.12 -8.41 -7.29
N ARG A 298 4.32 -9.43 -6.44
CA ARG A 298 3.55 -10.67 -6.45
C ARG A 298 2.26 -10.54 -5.66
N ILE A 299 2.28 -9.79 -4.56
CA ILE A 299 1.08 -9.47 -3.76
C ILE A 299 0.91 -7.95 -3.77
N PRO A 300 0.11 -7.38 -4.69
CA PRO A 300 0.01 -5.94 -4.85
C PRO A 300 -0.49 -5.19 -3.62
N SER A 301 -1.37 -5.80 -2.80
CA SER A 301 -1.88 -5.18 -1.57
C SER A 301 -2.48 -6.21 -0.60
N SER A 302 -2.81 -5.75 0.60
CA SER A 302 -3.53 -6.48 1.65
C SER A 302 -5.06 -6.53 1.50
N ARG A 303 -5.63 -5.88 0.48
CA ARG A 303 -7.08 -5.86 0.26
C ARG A 303 -7.50 -7.06 -0.58
N ILE A 304 -7.47 -8.22 0.06
CA ILE A 304 -7.84 -9.54 -0.47
C ILE A 304 -9.31 -9.80 -0.19
N TYR A 305 -10.06 -10.18 -1.23
CA TYR A 305 -11.47 -10.54 -1.12
C TYR A 305 -11.74 -12.00 -1.48
N ASN A 306 -10.76 -12.71 -2.05
CA ASN A 306 -10.88 -14.12 -2.39
C ASN A 306 -9.51 -14.80 -2.29
N GLU A 307 -9.53 -16.06 -1.86
CA GLU A 307 -8.34 -16.88 -1.65
C GLU A 307 -8.64 -18.34 -2.06
N TRP A 308 -7.64 -19.04 -2.59
CA TRP A 308 -7.72 -20.47 -2.81
C TRP A 308 -6.36 -21.13 -2.51
N PRO A 309 -6.30 -22.25 -1.76
CA PRO A 309 -7.42 -22.87 -1.05
C PRO A 309 -7.98 -21.94 0.04
N ASP A 310 -9.12 -22.29 0.62
CA ASP A 310 -9.77 -21.48 1.66
C ASP A 310 -8.81 -21.17 2.81
N ALA A 311 -9.01 -20.02 3.46
CA ALA A 311 -8.15 -19.60 4.57
C ALA A 311 -8.02 -20.70 5.64
N GLY A 312 -6.78 -21.08 5.95
CA GLY A 312 -6.46 -22.12 6.92
C GLY A 312 -6.47 -23.55 6.36
N ALA A 313 -6.92 -23.77 5.12
CA ALA A 313 -6.80 -25.05 4.43
C ALA A 313 -5.35 -25.31 4.00
N VAL A 314 -5.04 -26.59 3.77
CA VAL A 314 -3.70 -27.03 3.38
C VAL A 314 -3.39 -26.58 1.95
N ILE A 315 -2.23 -25.94 1.79
CA ILE A 315 -1.68 -25.48 0.53
C ILE A 315 -0.81 -26.60 -0.05
N ASP A 316 -1.41 -27.45 -0.88
CA ASP A 316 -0.72 -28.59 -1.48
C ASP A 316 0.24 -28.20 -2.60
N ALA A 317 -0.19 -27.32 -3.52
CA ALA A 317 0.59 -26.95 -4.70
C ALA A 317 0.79 -25.44 -4.86
N LYS A 318 -0.29 -24.66 -4.71
CA LYS A 318 -0.27 -23.21 -4.92
C LYS A 318 -1.28 -22.51 -4.04
N LEU A 319 -1.01 -21.24 -3.76
CA LEU A 319 -1.91 -20.29 -3.14
C LEU A 319 -2.32 -19.25 -4.18
N VAL A 320 -3.61 -19.02 -4.33
CA VAL A 320 -4.18 -17.97 -5.18
C VAL A 320 -4.80 -16.92 -4.29
N LEU A 321 -4.45 -15.66 -4.51
CA LEU A 321 -5.04 -14.51 -3.83
C LEU A 321 -5.61 -13.55 -4.88
N GLU A 322 -6.82 -13.07 -4.66
CA GLU A 322 -7.45 -12.03 -5.49
C GLU A 322 -7.83 -10.83 -4.64
N GLY A 323 -7.54 -9.65 -5.16
CA GLY A 323 -7.71 -8.42 -4.40
C GLY A 323 -7.78 -7.17 -5.28
N ARG A 324 -7.81 -6.01 -4.63
CA ARG A 324 -7.82 -4.70 -5.31
C ARG A 324 -6.80 -3.76 -4.71
N GLY A 325 -6.36 -2.78 -5.47
CA GLY A 325 -5.40 -1.80 -4.99
C GLY A 325 -3.95 -2.25 -5.07
N ARG A 326 -3.05 -1.33 -4.75
CA ARG A 326 -1.61 -1.45 -4.88
C ARG A 326 -0.93 -0.58 -3.83
N GLY A 327 -0.13 -1.20 -2.98
CA GLY A 327 0.53 -0.56 -1.84
C GLY A 327 -0.12 -0.88 -0.50
N HIS A 328 0.41 -0.26 0.57
CA HIS A 328 0.00 -0.53 1.95
C HIS A 328 -1.40 0.02 2.29
N GLY A 329 -1.90 0.99 1.51
CA GLY A 329 -3.28 1.48 1.63
C GLY A 329 -3.49 2.62 2.64
N VAL A 330 -2.44 3.16 3.27
CA VAL A 330 -2.55 4.22 4.29
C VAL A 330 -2.27 5.59 3.65
N GLY A 331 -2.96 6.63 4.16
CA GLY A 331 -2.75 8.02 3.76
C GLY A 331 -3.19 8.33 2.33
N LEU A 332 -2.43 9.15 1.61
CA LEU A 332 -2.79 9.65 0.29
C LEU A 332 -2.84 8.51 -0.75
N CYS A 333 -4.01 8.30 -1.34
CA CYS A 333 -4.17 7.39 -2.48
C CYS A 333 -3.89 8.14 -3.79
N GLN A 334 -2.87 7.76 -4.54
CA GLN A 334 -2.44 8.49 -5.76
C GLN A 334 -3.48 8.42 -6.88
N ALA A 335 -4.03 7.24 -7.16
CA ALA A 335 -5.12 7.08 -8.14
C ALA A 335 -6.37 7.88 -7.72
N GLY A 336 -6.70 7.84 -6.43
CA GLY A 336 -7.81 8.62 -5.90
C GLY A 336 -7.56 10.13 -5.95
N ALA A 337 -6.36 10.59 -5.61
CA ALA A 337 -5.98 12.00 -5.68
C ALA A 337 -5.97 12.52 -7.13
N ARG A 338 -5.54 11.70 -8.09
CA ARG A 338 -5.67 11.98 -9.52
C ARG A 338 -7.12 12.22 -9.91
N HIS A 339 -8.00 11.29 -9.54
CA HIS A 339 -9.43 11.38 -9.83
C HIS A 339 -10.06 12.66 -9.28
N GLU A 340 -9.75 13.04 -8.04
CA GLU A 340 -10.23 14.30 -7.44
C GLU A 340 -9.67 15.52 -8.18
N ALA A 341 -8.37 15.51 -8.52
CA ALA A 341 -7.73 16.61 -9.23
C ALA A 341 -8.30 16.81 -10.64
N GLU A 342 -8.60 15.73 -11.37
CA GLU A 342 -9.26 15.76 -12.69
C GLU A 342 -10.68 16.35 -12.62
N ARG A 343 -11.30 16.32 -11.43
CA ARG A 343 -12.61 16.93 -11.14
C ARG A 343 -12.51 18.35 -10.59
N GLY A 344 -11.30 18.92 -10.56
CA GLY A 344 -11.05 20.31 -10.17
C GLY A 344 -10.69 20.50 -8.70
N ALA A 345 -10.50 19.43 -7.92
CA ALA A 345 -10.06 19.57 -6.53
C ALA A 345 -8.64 20.16 -6.45
N THR A 346 -8.44 21.08 -5.52
CA THR A 346 -7.15 21.65 -5.17
C THR A 346 -6.30 20.67 -4.37
N SER A 347 -4.98 20.90 -4.31
CA SER A 347 -4.07 20.09 -3.48
C SER A 347 -4.47 20.11 -2.01
N ALA A 348 -4.97 21.24 -1.50
CA ALA A 348 -5.46 21.36 -0.13
C ALA A 348 -6.71 20.50 0.14
N GLU A 349 -7.69 20.50 -0.77
CA GLU A 349 -8.90 19.67 -0.65
C GLU A 349 -8.59 18.18 -0.73
N ILE A 350 -7.68 17.80 -1.64
CA ILE A 350 -7.18 16.42 -1.75
C ILE A 350 -6.56 15.99 -0.42
N LEU A 351 -5.63 16.79 0.13
CA LEU A 351 -4.96 16.46 1.39
C LEU A 351 -5.93 16.42 2.57
N ALA A 352 -6.86 17.37 2.67
CA ALA A 352 -7.88 17.38 3.71
C ALA A 352 -8.77 16.13 3.70
N ARG A 353 -9.01 15.55 2.51
CA ARG A 353 -9.73 14.28 2.37
C ARG A 353 -8.93 13.10 2.93
N TYR A 354 -7.66 12.97 2.55
CA TYR A 354 -6.84 11.80 2.90
C TYR A 354 -6.19 11.88 4.29
N PHE A 355 -6.07 13.09 4.84
CA PHE A 355 -5.49 13.35 6.15
C PHE A 355 -6.45 14.22 6.98
N PRO A 356 -7.65 13.70 7.31
CA PRO A 356 -8.66 14.47 8.02
C PRO A 356 -8.13 14.90 9.40
N GLY A 357 -8.31 16.18 9.73
CA GLY A 357 -7.82 16.78 10.97
C GLY A 357 -6.39 17.31 10.91
N ALA A 358 -5.61 16.98 9.87
CA ALA A 358 -4.29 17.56 9.66
C ALA A 358 -4.40 19.01 9.17
N LYS A 359 -3.49 19.87 9.62
CA LYS A 359 -3.39 21.27 9.21
C LYS A 359 -2.27 21.43 8.19
N LEU A 360 -2.54 22.18 7.14
CA LEU A 360 -1.50 22.59 6.20
C LEU A 360 -0.75 23.80 6.77
N VAL A 361 0.56 23.65 7.00
CA VAL A 361 1.42 24.67 7.60
C VAL A 361 2.63 24.92 6.69
N THR A 362 3.07 26.18 6.61
CA THR A 362 4.34 26.54 5.95
C THR A 362 5.44 26.67 7.00
N LEU A 363 6.50 25.88 6.85
CA LEU A 363 7.71 25.98 7.67
C LEU A 363 8.41 27.32 7.45
N ARG A 364 9.02 27.85 8.52
CA ARG A 364 9.75 29.11 8.50
C ARG A 364 11.19 28.93 8.06
#